data_AF-A0AA87FGJ6-F1
#
_entry.id   AF-A0AA87FGJ6-F1
#
_cell.length_a   1.000
_cell.length_b   1.000
_cell.length_c   1.000
_cell.angle_alpha   90.00
_cell.angle_beta   90.00
_cell.angle_gamma   90.00
#
_symmetry.space_group_name_H-M   'P 1'
#
loop_
_entity.id
_entity.type
_entity.pdbx_description
1 polymer ?
#
loop_
_entity_poly.entity_id
_entity_poly.type
_entity_poly.pdbx_seq_one_letter_code
_entity_poly.pdbx_strand_id
1 'polypeptide(L)'
;MLLLVYLPLKKLLKLLFLLSLSAVGIFFTGLLFFQEGQNGSTTAAYAYGIRLASRVYCFGTLGSVFAATTSLTELIYSLQQQLRLPPVFAYGLMAAFHMAPMIPKEYRNIQFSLKSRGITYSKLSLKPLIPLMVKSIRWSELLAAAMESRGFVGDAPRTYAVNYSVTLKDWLFGLGLLGAGLILTLLPV
;
A
#
# COMPACT_ATOMS: atom_id res chain seq x y z
N MET A 1 9.75 -18.01 7.93
CA MET A 1 11.12 -17.92 8.50
C MET A 1 11.85 -16.61 8.16
N LEU A 2 11.44 -15.83 7.14
CA LEU A 2 12.01 -14.51 6.80
C LEU A 2 11.44 -13.31 7.60
N LEU A 3 10.35 -13.50 8.34
CA LEU A 3 9.63 -12.45 9.09
C LEU A 3 10.40 -11.87 10.29
N LEU A 4 11.37 -12.60 10.83
CA LEU A 4 12.09 -12.23 12.06
C LEU A 4 13.27 -11.28 11.82
N VAL A 5 13.72 -11.13 10.57
CA VAL A 5 15.00 -10.47 10.26
C VAL A 5 14.84 -8.99 9.91
N TYR A 6 13.69 -8.55 9.38
CA TYR A 6 13.56 -7.20 8.81
C TYR A 6 12.59 -6.23 9.52
N LEU A 7 11.78 -6.67 10.49
CA LEU A 7 10.90 -5.78 11.25
C LEU A 7 11.29 -5.67 12.72
N PRO A 8 11.42 -4.45 13.30
CA PRO A 8 11.56 -4.32 14.73
C PRO A 8 10.32 -4.88 15.41
N LEU A 9 10.50 -5.82 16.32
CA LEU A 9 9.43 -6.54 17.05
C LEU A 9 8.33 -5.60 17.57
N LYS A 10 8.72 -4.38 17.97
CA LYS A 10 7.83 -3.33 18.47
C LYS A 10 6.84 -2.79 17.42
N LYS A 11 7.21 -2.71 16.14
CA LYS A 11 6.31 -2.28 15.04
C LYS A 11 5.36 -3.40 14.63
N LEU A 12 5.86 -4.64 14.60
CA LEU A 12 5.03 -5.83 14.34
C LEU A 12 3.98 -6.01 15.43
N LEU A 13 4.37 -5.86 16.71
CA LEU A 13 3.45 -5.91 17.85
C LEU A 13 2.42 -4.78 17.81
N LYS A 14 2.82 -3.52 17.51
CA LYS A 14 1.88 -2.40 17.38
C LYS A 14 0.89 -2.60 16.22
N LEU A 15 1.35 -3.19 15.12
CA LEU A 15 0.49 -3.46 13.97
C LEU A 15 -0.48 -4.61 14.25
N LEU A 16 -0.02 -5.72 14.84
CA LEU A 16 -0.90 -6.80 15.28
C LEU A 16 -1.92 -6.32 16.33
N PHE A 17 -1.51 -5.42 17.24
CA PHE A 17 -2.39 -4.80 18.22
C PHE A 17 -3.46 -3.91 17.58
N LEU A 18 -3.09 -3.12 16.57
CA LEU A 18 -4.05 -2.32 15.80
C LEU A 18 -5.02 -3.21 14.99
N LEU A 19 -4.52 -4.32 14.44
CA LEU A 19 -5.32 -5.30 13.71
C LEU A 19 -6.27 -6.08 14.63
N SER A 20 -5.84 -6.38 15.86
CA SER A 20 -6.72 -6.99 16.86
C SER A 20 -7.83 -6.03 17.29
N LEU A 21 -7.53 -4.73 17.38
CA LEU A 21 -8.53 -3.72 17.74
C LEU A 21 -9.61 -3.58 16.65
N SER A 22 -9.23 -3.64 15.37
CA SER A 22 -10.19 -3.64 14.26
C SER A 22 -10.99 -4.95 14.19
N ALA A 23 -10.36 -6.09 14.44
CA ALA A 23 -11.04 -7.40 14.48
C ALA A 23 -12.09 -7.48 15.60
N VAL A 24 -11.80 -6.94 16.78
CA VAL A 24 -12.76 -6.85 17.89
C VAL A 24 -13.93 -5.94 17.52
N GLY A 25 -13.68 -4.79 16.89
CA GLY A 25 -14.76 -3.91 16.43
C GLY A 25 -15.71 -4.62 15.46
N ILE A 26 -15.15 -5.36 14.49
CA ILE A 26 -15.92 -6.09 13.48
C ILE A 26 -16.66 -7.29 14.07
N PHE A 27 -16.10 -7.93 15.11
CA PHE A 27 -16.77 -8.97 15.88
C PHE A 27 -18.03 -8.43 16.59
N PHE A 28 -17.92 -7.28 17.27
CA PHE A 28 -19.06 -6.62 17.91
C PHE A 28 -20.12 -6.15 16.90
N THR A 29 -19.69 -5.63 15.75
CA THR A 29 -20.62 -5.29 14.64
C THR A 29 -21.33 -6.54 14.12
N GLY A 30 -20.63 -7.66 13.94
CA GLY A 30 -21.24 -8.92 13.50
C GLY A 30 -22.27 -9.48 14.48
N LEU A 31 -22.08 -9.29 15.79
CA LEU A 31 -23.04 -9.69 16.82
C LEU A 31 -24.32 -8.84 16.77
N LEU A 32 -24.19 -7.50 16.74
CA LEU A 32 -25.32 -6.59 16.78
C LEU A 32 -26.20 -6.66 15.52
N PHE A 33 -25.58 -6.73 14.33
CA PHE A 33 -26.31 -6.78 13.06
C PHE A 33 -27.05 -8.11 12.84
N PHE A 34 -26.53 -9.24 13.34
CA PHE A 34 -27.22 -10.53 13.24
C PHE A 34 -28.38 -10.66 14.24
N GLN A 35 -28.30 -9.93 15.37
CA GLN A 35 -29.34 -9.89 16.40
C GLN A 35 -30.50 -8.95 16.05
N GLU A 36 -30.24 -7.85 15.34
CA GLU A 36 -31.29 -6.91 14.88
C GLU A 36 -32.00 -7.38 13.59
N GLY A 37 -31.32 -8.12 12.71
CA GLY A 37 -31.83 -8.44 11.37
C GLY A 37 -32.65 -9.74 11.24
N GLN A 38 -32.44 -10.73 12.11
CA GLN A 38 -33.19 -12.00 12.10
C GLN A 38 -33.37 -12.48 13.54
N ASN A 39 -34.54 -13.09 13.83
CA ASN A 39 -34.83 -13.81 15.07
C ASN A 39 -33.95 -15.08 15.21
N GLY A 40 -32.62 -14.92 15.19
CA GLY A 40 -31.64 -15.99 15.18
C GLY A 40 -31.10 -16.28 16.58
N SER A 41 -30.93 -17.56 16.91
CA SER A 41 -30.25 -18.02 18.12
C SER A 41 -28.93 -17.31 18.33
N THR A 42 -28.63 -16.94 19.58
CA THR A 42 -27.37 -16.30 20.00
C THR A 42 -26.13 -17.03 19.47
N THR A 43 -26.16 -18.36 19.41
CA THR A 43 -25.08 -19.21 18.86
C THR A 43 -24.73 -18.90 17.41
N ALA A 44 -25.72 -18.60 16.56
CA ALA A 44 -25.48 -18.30 15.14
C ALA A 44 -24.85 -16.91 14.95
N ALA A 45 -25.24 -15.94 15.79
CA ALA A 45 -24.63 -14.61 15.80
C ALA A 45 -23.15 -14.66 16.19
N TYR A 46 -22.79 -15.47 17.20
CA TYR A 46 -21.39 -15.69 17.59
C TYR A 46 -20.57 -16.31 16.46
N ALA A 47 -21.09 -17.34 15.78
CA ALA A 47 -20.41 -17.97 14.66
C ALA A 47 -20.17 -16.96 13.50
N TYR A 48 -21.16 -16.12 13.19
CA TYR A 48 -21.03 -15.10 12.16
C TYR A 48 -19.99 -14.02 12.51
N GLY A 49 -19.98 -13.54 13.75
CA GLY A 49 -18.99 -12.59 14.25
C GLY A 49 -17.55 -13.12 14.16
N ILE A 50 -17.32 -14.37 14.56
CA ILE A 50 -16.00 -15.02 14.47
C ILE A 50 -15.55 -15.16 13.00
N ARG A 51 -16.46 -15.49 12.08
CA ARG A 51 -16.15 -15.59 10.64
C ARG A 51 -15.71 -14.26 10.05
N LEU A 52 -16.41 -13.17 10.37
CA LEU A 52 -16.02 -11.85 9.87
C LEU A 52 -14.68 -11.38 10.46
N ALA A 53 -14.50 -11.55 11.77
CA ALA A 53 -13.28 -11.16 12.46
C ALA A 53 -12.05 -11.93 11.95
N SER A 54 -12.16 -13.24 11.77
CA SER A 54 -11.08 -14.10 11.26
C SER A 54 -10.68 -13.73 9.82
N ARG A 55 -11.65 -13.41 8.96
CA ARG A 55 -11.40 -12.94 7.58
C ARG A 55 -10.58 -11.65 7.55
N VAL A 56 -10.98 -10.66 8.35
CA VAL A 56 -10.29 -9.37 8.40
C VAL A 56 -8.90 -9.54 9.00
N TYR A 57 -8.76 -10.38 10.03
CA TYR A 57 -7.47 -10.69 10.61
C TYR A 57 -6.54 -11.36 9.61
N CYS A 58 -7.04 -12.34 8.83
CA CYS A 58 -6.28 -13.00 7.77
C CYS A 58 -5.82 -12.00 6.71
N PHE A 59 -6.73 -11.22 6.10
CA PHE A 59 -6.34 -10.27 5.06
C PHE A 59 -5.43 -9.15 5.57
N GLY A 60 -5.65 -8.65 6.79
CA GLY A 60 -4.83 -7.59 7.37
C GLY A 60 -3.42 -8.07 7.74
N THR A 61 -3.29 -9.29 8.29
CA THR A 61 -1.97 -9.88 8.55
C THR A 61 -1.22 -10.15 7.26
N LEU A 62 -1.88 -10.72 6.25
CA LEU A 62 -1.29 -10.98 4.94
C LEU A 62 -0.81 -9.70 4.24
N GLY A 63 -1.69 -8.69 4.16
CA GLY A 63 -1.35 -7.40 3.56
C GLY A 63 -0.19 -6.72 4.30
N SER A 64 -0.14 -6.83 5.63
CA SER A 64 0.97 -6.27 6.38
C SER A 64 2.29 -7.01 6.17
N VAL A 65 2.28 -8.35 6.09
CA VAL A 65 3.50 -9.13 5.81
C VAL A 65 4.03 -8.78 4.43
N PHE A 66 3.14 -8.61 3.46
CA PHE A 66 3.50 -8.20 2.10
C PHE A 66 4.13 -6.80 2.08
N ALA A 67 3.48 -5.81 2.72
CA ALA A 67 3.97 -4.44 2.81
C ALA A 67 5.29 -4.31 3.59
N ALA A 68 5.52 -5.21 4.55
CA ALA A 68 6.73 -5.24 5.37
C ALA A 68 7.94 -5.87 4.66
N THR A 69 7.70 -6.86 3.78
CA THR A 69 8.76 -7.67 3.16
C THR A 69 9.18 -7.12 1.80
N THR A 70 8.28 -6.44 1.09
CA THR A 70 8.49 -6.05 -0.31
C THR A 70 8.84 -4.56 -0.42
N SER A 71 9.98 -4.23 -1.01
CA SER A 71 10.28 -2.82 -1.33
C SER A 71 9.47 -2.37 -2.56
N LEU A 72 9.10 -1.09 -2.59
CA LEU A 72 8.26 -0.55 -3.66
C LEU A 72 8.96 -0.59 -5.03
N THR A 73 10.28 -0.44 -5.04
CA THR A 73 11.11 -0.61 -6.25
C THR A 73 11.07 -2.04 -6.78
N GLU A 74 11.20 -3.04 -5.90
CA GLU A 74 11.08 -4.46 -6.28
C GLU A 74 9.69 -4.78 -6.83
N LEU A 75 8.64 -4.21 -6.23
CA LEU A 75 7.27 -4.37 -6.70
C LEU A 75 7.07 -3.81 -8.12
N ILE A 76 7.60 -2.63 -8.41
CA ILE A 76 7.45 -2.02 -9.75
C ILE A 76 8.22 -2.80 -10.81
N TYR A 77 9.43 -3.27 -10.51
CA TYR A 77 10.20 -4.10 -11.44
C TYR A 77 9.54 -5.45 -11.73
N SER A 78 9.00 -6.10 -10.71
CA SER A 78 8.23 -7.34 -10.90
C SER A 78 6.93 -7.10 -11.67
N LEU A 79 6.23 -5.99 -11.46
CA LEU A 79 5.09 -5.62 -12.31
C LEU A 79 5.52 -5.41 -13.78
N GLN A 80 6.67 -4.78 -14.01
CA GLN A 80 7.19 -4.59 -15.37
C GLN A 80 7.50 -5.92 -16.08
N GLN A 81 8.12 -6.87 -15.39
CA GLN A 81 8.57 -8.13 -15.99
C GLN A 81 7.43 -9.16 -16.11
N GLN A 82 6.63 -9.35 -15.05
CA GLN A 82 5.57 -10.36 -15.00
C GLN A 82 4.28 -9.89 -15.68
N LEU A 83 3.87 -8.64 -15.44
CA LEU A 83 2.64 -8.08 -16.03
C LEU A 83 2.90 -7.41 -17.39
N ARG A 84 4.15 -7.42 -17.88
CA ARG A 84 4.59 -6.75 -19.12
C ARG A 84 4.14 -5.29 -19.19
N LEU A 85 4.26 -4.59 -18.07
CA LEU A 85 3.86 -3.19 -17.94
C LEU A 85 4.79 -2.31 -18.81
N PRO A 86 4.26 -1.37 -19.63
CA PRO A 86 5.10 -0.57 -20.52
C PRO A 86 6.17 0.19 -19.74
N PRO A 87 7.43 0.24 -20.21
CA PRO A 87 8.54 0.86 -19.46
C PRO A 87 8.25 2.31 -19.04
N VAL A 88 7.56 3.07 -19.90
CA VAL A 88 7.15 4.46 -19.63
C VAL A 88 6.37 4.58 -18.32
N PHE A 89 5.42 3.66 -18.07
CA PHE A 89 4.64 3.65 -16.84
C PHE A 89 5.45 3.17 -15.63
N ALA A 90 6.33 2.18 -15.81
CA ALA A 90 7.17 1.67 -14.71
C ALA A 90 8.09 2.75 -14.14
N TYR A 91 8.79 3.49 -15.01
CA TYR A 91 9.65 4.59 -14.58
C TYR A 91 8.85 5.79 -14.05
N GLY A 92 7.66 6.06 -14.61
CA GLY A 92 6.74 7.07 -14.09
C GLY A 92 6.27 6.76 -12.66
N LEU A 93 5.86 5.52 -12.38
CA LEU A 93 5.50 5.07 -11.03
C LEU A 93 6.68 5.19 -10.07
N MET A 94 7.86 4.73 -10.50
CA MET A 94 9.07 4.80 -9.68
C MET A 94 9.41 6.25 -9.33
N ALA A 95 9.32 7.18 -10.28
CA ALA A 95 9.51 8.60 -10.04
C ALA A 95 8.45 9.17 -9.09
N ALA A 96 7.18 8.87 -9.31
CA ALA A 96 6.08 9.36 -8.47
C ALA A 96 6.26 8.96 -7.00
N PHE A 97 6.62 7.71 -6.74
CA PHE A 97 6.83 7.23 -5.38
C PHE A 97 8.10 7.78 -4.71
N HIS A 98 9.17 8.03 -5.46
CA HIS A 98 10.34 8.73 -4.94
C HIS A 98 10.06 10.21 -4.66
N MET A 99 9.16 10.84 -5.42
CA MET A 99 8.79 12.25 -5.25
C MET A 99 7.74 12.46 -4.15
N ALA A 100 6.86 11.49 -3.89
CA ALA A 100 5.84 11.55 -2.83
C ALA A 100 6.38 12.04 -1.47
N PRO A 101 7.50 11.52 -0.92
CA PRO A 101 8.04 12.00 0.37
C PRO A 101 8.65 13.41 0.31
N MET A 102 8.90 13.97 -0.88
CA MET A 102 9.43 15.32 -1.06
C MET A 102 8.32 16.38 -1.00
N ILE A 103 7.10 16.03 -1.39
CA ILE A 103 5.95 16.96 -1.45
C ILE A 103 5.68 17.66 -0.11
N PRO A 104 5.62 16.97 1.05
CA PRO A 104 5.37 17.64 2.33
C PRO A 104 6.47 18.62 2.74
N LYS A 105 7.73 18.29 2.42
CA LYS A 105 8.88 19.16 2.69
C LYS A 105 8.78 20.44 1.87
N GLU A 106 8.44 20.28 0.60
CA GLU A 106 8.26 21.39 -0.31
C GLU A 106 7.08 22.29 0.09
N TYR A 107 5.96 21.68 0.46
CA TYR A 107 4.81 22.40 0.98
C TYR A 107 5.18 23.28 2.19
N ARG A 108 6.00 22.76 3.11
CA ARG A 108 6.50 23.53 4.25
C ARG A 108 7.44 24.67 3.84
N ASN A 109 8.28 24.47 2.82
CA ASN A 109 9.14 25.54 2.29
C ASN A 109 8.33 26.67 1.66
N ILE A 110 7.28 26.33 0.91
CA ILE A 110 6.34 27.31 0.35
C ILE A 110 5.64 28.09 1.47
N GLN A 111 5.21 27.41 2.54
CA GLN A 111 4.65 28.07 3.71
C GLN A 111 5.60 29.09 4.33
N PHE A 112 6.88 28.74 4.50
CA PHE A 112 7.88 29.68 5.01
C PHE A 112 8.10 30.88 4.07
N SER A 113 8.09 30.65 2.75
CA SER A 113 8.20 31.73 1.76
C SER A 113 6.99 32.66 1.75
N LEU A 114 5.77 32.15 1.95
CA LEU A 114 4.57 32.97 2.07
C LEU A 114 4.55 33.76 3.38
N LYS A 115 5.02 33.13 4.46
CA LYS A 115 5.12 33.79 5.77
C LYS A 115 6.12 34.93 5.76
N SER A 116 7.26 34.80 5.08
CA SER A 116 8.23 35.90 4.95
C SER A 116 7.70 37.08 4.13
N ARG A 117 6.73 36.86 3.25
CA ARG A 117 6.02 37.91 2.50
C ARG A 117 4.90 38.58 3.31
N GLY A 118 4.72 38.22 4.59
CA GLY A 118 3.65 38.76 5.45
C GLY A 118 2.25 38.30 5.06
N ILE A 119 2.12 37.30 4.20
CA ILE A 119 0.80 36.81 3.74
C ILE A 119 0.23 35.92 4.84
N THR A 120 -0.82 36.40 5.51
CA THR A 120 -1.61 35.58 6.42
C THR A 120 -2.53 34.66 5.63
N TYR A 121 -2.58 33.40 6.06
CA TYR A 121 -3.35 32.38 5.39
C TYR A 121 -3.92 31.40 6.42
N SER A 122 -5.18 31.01 6.23
CA SER A 122 -5.84 30.00 7.06
C SER A 122 -5.30 28.60 6.74
N LYS A 123 -5.47 27.64 7.65
CA LYS A 123 -5.06 26.23 7.48
C LYS A 123 -5.60 25.60 6.19
N LEU A 124 -6.73 26.09 5.67
CA LEU A 124 -7.39 25.60 4.46
C LEU A 124 -7.26 26.53 3.25
N SER A 125 -6.29 27.43 3.25
CA SER A 125 -6.09 28.36 2.14
C SER A 125 -5.50 27.67 0.90
N LEU A 126 -5.96 28.06 -0.30
CA LEU A 126 -5.39 27.60 -1.57
C LEU A 126 -4.04 28.27 -1.92
N LYS A 127 -3.65 29.31 -1.18
CA LYS A 127 -2.45 30.12 -1.46
C LYS A 127 -1.14 29.31 -1.55
N PRO A 128 -0.85 28.34 -0.66
CA PRO A 128 0.33 27.46 -0.80
C PRO A 128 0.14 26.33 -1.81
N LEU A 129 -1.10 26.01 -2.22
CA LEU A 129 -1.38 24.91 -3.15
C LEU A 129 -1.03 25.27 -4.60
N ILE A 130 -1.36 26.49 -5.03
CA ILE A 130 -1.08 26.99 -6.38
C ILE A 130 0.42 26.90 -6.73
N PRO A 131 1.36 27.47 -5.94
CA PRO A 131 2.78 27.36 -6.23
C PRO A 131 3.30 25.93 -6.13
N LEU A 132 2.71 25.08 -5.28
CA LEU A 132 3.06 23.66 -5.22
C LEU A 132 2.68 22.95 -6.53
N MET A 133 1.50 23.25 -7.09
CA MET A 133 1.07 22.69 -8.39
C MET A 133 1.98 23.14 -9.53
N VAL A 134 2.31 24.43 -9.61
CA VAL A 134 3.27 24.95 -10.60
C VAL A 134 4.61 24.23 -10.46
N LYS A 135 5.09 24.02 -9.23
CA LYS A 135 6.34 23.30 -8.99
C LYS A 135 6.25 21.83 -9.41
N SER A 136 5.12 21.16 -9.18
CA SER A 136 4.92 19.78 -9.63
C SER A 136 4.91 19.65 -11.16
N ILE A 137 4.32 20.60 -11.88
CA ILE A 137 4.36 20.63 -13.37
C ILE A 137 5.80 20.74 -13.83
N ARG A 138 6.55 21.71 -13.27
CA ARG A 138 7.96 21.89 -13.59
C ARG A 138 8.81 20.66 -13.26
N TRP A 139 8.52 19.95 -12.17
CA TRP A 139 9.21 18.70 -11.87
C TRP A 139 8.90 17.60 -12.87
N SER A 140 7.67 17.51 -13.36
CA SER A 140 7.30 16.56 -14.41
C SER A 140 8.06 16.86 -15.71
N GLU A 141 8.15 18.13 -16.10
CA GLU A 141 8.91 18.57 -17.29
C GLU A 141 10.41 18.27 -17.14
N LEU A 142 10.98 18.58 -15.97
CA LEU A 142 12.38 18.28 -15.68
C LEU A 142 12.67 16.78 -15.70
N LEU A 143 11.74 15.97 -15.18
CA LEU A 143 11.85 14.51 -15.23
C LEU A 143 11.79 14.01 -16.68
N ALA A 144 10.86 14.51 -17.48
CA ALA A 144 10.75 14.16 -18.89
C ALA A 144 12.03 14.54 -19.67
N ALA A 145 12.54 15.76 -19.49
CA ALA A 145 13.80 16.20 -20.11
C ALA A 145 15.01 15.38 -19.62
N ALA A 146 15.04 14.98 -18.35
CA ALA A 146 16.08 14.11 -17.81
C ALA A 146 16.01 12.68 -18.38
N MET A 147 14.81 12.19 -18.70
CA MET A 147 14.63 10.89 -19.36
C MET A 147 15.06 10.97 -20.82
N GLU A 148 14.63 12.01 -21.54
CA GLU A 148 14.99 12.22 -22.95
C GLU A 148 16.51 12.41 -23.15
N SER A 149 17.17 13.20 -22.29
CA SER A 149 18.63 13.39 -22.32
C SER A 149 19.43 12.11 -22.03
N ARG A 150 18.82 11.13 -21.35
CA ARG A 150 19.38 9.78 -21.14
C ARG A 150 19.04 8.82 -22.28
N GLY A 151 18.48 9.30 -23.39
CA GLY A 151 18.08 8.47 -24.53
C GLY A 151 16.89 7.58 -24.20
N PHE A 152 15.95 8.05 -23.37
CA PHE A 152 14.77 7.26 -23.04
C PHE A 152 13.80 7.16 -24.23
N VAL A 153 13.92 6.07 -24.99
CA VAL A 153 12.93 5.65 -25.99
C VAL A 153 12.03 4.57 -25.40
N GLY A 154 10.71 4.73 -25.53
CA GLY A 154 9.70 3.85 -24.92
C GLY A 154 9.59 2.46 -25.53
N ASP A 155 9.92 2.31 -26.82
CA ASP A 155 9.74 1.07 -27.60
C ASP A 155 11.06 0.36 -27.95
N ALA A 156 12.19 0.88 -27.45
CA ALA A 156 13.49 0.27 -27.70
C ALA A 156 13.70 -0.97 -26.81
N PRO A 157 14.36 -2.03 -27.30
CA PRO A 157 14.71 -3.20 -26.49
C PRO A 157 15.63 -2.78 -25.33
N ARG A 158 15.26 -3.15 -24.10
CA ARG A 158 15.94 -2.75 -22.86
C ARG A 158 16.54 -3.97 -22.16
N THR A 159 17.74 -3.79 -21.62
CA THR A 159 18.36 -4.73 -20.70
C THR A 159 17.99 -4.36 -19.27
N TYR A 160 17.49 -5.34 -18.51
CA TYR A 160 17.13 -5.15 -17.10
C TYR A 160 18.34 -5.36 -16.20
N ALA A 161 18.55 -4.45 -15.24
CA ALA A 161 19.63 -4.56 -14.25
C ALA A 161 19.39 -5.69 -13.24
N VAL A 162 18.11 -5.97 -12.93
CA VAL A 162 17.69 -7.04 -12.02
C VAL A 162 16.58 -7.83 -12.69
N ASN A 163 16.76 -9.14 -12.79
CA ASN A 163 15.75 -10.06 -13.30
C ASN A 163 15.05 -10.75 -12.14
N TYR A 164 13.74 -10.59 -12.05
CA TYR A 164 12.87 -11.26 -11.10
C TYR A 164 12.27 -12.48 -11.79
N SER A 165 12.83 -13.67 -11.53
CA SER A 165 12.23 -14.93 -11.96
C SER A 165 11.28 -15.46 -10.89
N VAL A 166 10.04 -15.78 -11.26
CA VAL A 166 9.11 -16.45 -10.35
C VAL A 166 9.65 -17.86 -10.07
N THR A 167 9.97 -18.14 -8.81
CA THR A 167 10.47 -19.47 -8.43
C THR A 167 9.29 -20.37 -8.03
N LEU A 168 9.40 -21.69 -8.22
CA LEU A 168 8.36 -22.65 -7.79
C LEU A 168 7.97 -22.52 -6.30
N LYS A 169 8.90 -22.04 -5.47
CA LYS A 169 8.64 -21.72 -4.05
C LYS A 169 7.65 -20.58 -3.85
N ASP A 170 7.64 -19.58 -4.74
CA ASP A 170 6.68 -18.48 -4.70
C ASP A 170 5.28 -18.95 -5.09
N TRP A 171 5.20 -19.88 -6.06
CA TRP A 171 3.93 -20.48 -6.45
C TRP A 171 3.36 -21.37 -5.33
N LEU A 172 4.20 -22.16 -4.67
CA LEU A 172 3.81 -22.96 -3.51
C LEU A 172 3.37 -22.09 -2.33
N PHE A 173 4.04 -20.95 -2.11
CA PHE A 173 3.65 -19.98 -1.09
C PHE A 173 2.30 -19.33 -1.43
N GLY A 174 2.10 -18.91 -2.68
CA GLY A 174 0.83 -18.36 -3.15
C GLY A 174 -0.33 -19.34 -3.03
N LEU A 175 -0.13 -20.60 -3.43
CA LEU A 175 -1.13 -21.67 -3.32
C LEU A 175 -1.42 -22.05 -1.87
N GLY A 176 -0.40 -22.17 -1.03
CA GLY A 176 -0.58 -22.44 0.40
C GLY A 176 -1.37 -21.34 1.12
N LEU A 177 -1.18 -20.09 0.68
CA LEU A 177 -1.78 -18.91 1.28
C LEU A 177 -3.23 -18.70 0.80
N LEU A 178 -3.51 -18.93 -0.49
CA LEU A 178 -4.88 -19.02 -1.01
C LEU A 178 -5.64 -20.21 -0.40
N GLY A 179 -4.97 -21.36 -0.25
CA GLY A 179 -5.52 -22.55 0.39
C GLY A 179 -5.88 -22.29 1.85
N ALA A 180 -4.99 -21.66 2.63
CA ALA A 180 -5.27 -21.28 4.02
C ALA A 180 -6.45 -20.30 4.13
N GLY A 181 -6.53 -19.32 3.23
CA GLY A 181 -7.67 -18.39 3.15
C GLY A 181 -8.98 -19.11 2.83
N LEU A 182 -8.98 -20.02 1.85
CA LEU A 182 -10.14 -20.82 1.45
C LEU A 182 -10.60 -21.76 2.58
N ILE A 183 -9.67 -22.45 3.23
CA ILE A 183 -9.95 -23.35 4.36
C ILE A 183 -10.58 -22.56 5.52
N LEU A 184 -10.09 -21.36 5.80
CA LEU A 184 -10.68 -20.49 6.83
C LEU A 184 -12.10 -20.02 6.46
N THR A 185 -12.39 -19.84 5.17
CA THR A 185 -13.72 -19.44 4.70
C THR A 185 -14.71 -20.60 4.57
N LEU A 186 -14.23 -21.82 4.36
CA LEU A 186 -15.07 -23.01 4.14
C LEU A 186 -15.34 -23.81 5.42
N LEU A 187 -14.66 -23.54 6.53
CA LEU A 187 -14.89 -24.24 7.79
C LEU A 187 -16.33 -23.96 8.30
N PRO A 188 -17.24 -24.94 8.26
CA PRO A 188 -18.56 -24.81 8.83
C PRO A 188 -18.48 -25.27 10.29
N VAL A 189 -18.37 -24.31 11.21
CA VAL A 189 -18.74 -24.50 12.62
C VAL A 189 -19.71 -23.39 12.98
#